data_AF-A0A0D6DVQ8-F1
#
_entry.id   AF-A0A0D6DVQ8-F1
#
_cell.length_a   1.000
_cell.length_b   1.000
_cell.length_c   1.000
_cell.angle_alpha   90.00
_cell.angle_beta   90.00
_cell.angle_gamma   90.00
#
_symmetry.space_group_name_H-M   'P 1'
#
loop_
_entity.id
_entity.type
_entity.pdbx_description
1 polymer ?
#
loop_
_entity_poly.entity_id
_entity_poly.type
_entity_poly.pdbx_seq_one_letter_code
_entity_poly.pdbx_strand_id
1 'polypeptide(L)'
;MTVCLIGIGDRMKQEIMTVKSLDSFIKIINSFDNKSFLYRGESKYYDSGIIASAYREINNFNNKKILLDYEKIRNEYYREIGSELTATEKKNFIGYCQHHGLPTELIDVTKNPLVSLYFSCLNTNESTGYVYLFEDDLTIDITSLIEHYSYNFDEISLKSVFVNYYFVDELYKQLMQYYCNDKILLNNYLIKILNFIKSDSNSIEHNDVVSNNIRHLIKNQNVSLDNLSEICRQFITDESIITQANKYADHINRYSQIDGYKMNWQISGNPYYNITLDSKIPFWIIFLLQKLTQNNDHYIIDEWENIQNILINIPSPYFVYKPSVIFDRIKYQDGNFLYQLNFKKIKREDNIAGTTKFSSYGLQQITPFGTIKIQNKKRILKELDNIGINKKNLFHDHDSVAKYIIEKNSNFH
;
A
#
# COMPACT_ATOMS: atom_id res chain seq x y z
N MET A 1 -24.96 26.57 24.70
CA MET A 1 -25.91 26.84 23.60
C MET A 1 -25.18 26.53 22.30
N THR A 2 -25.44 25.39 21.65
CA THR A 2 -26.50 25.21 20.63
C THR A 2 -26.10 26.02 19.38
N VAL A 3 -25.89 25.50 18.16
CA VAL A 3 -26.13 24.20 17.51
C VAL A 3 -25.52 24.24 16.09
N CYS A 4 -25.28 23.04 15.52
CA CYS A 4 -25.20 22.63 14.10
C CYS A 4 -24.47 23.48 13.03
N LEU A 5 -23.64 22.80 12.25
CA LEU A 5 -24.06 22.29 10.93
C LEU A 5 -23.27 21.03 10.54
N ILE A 6 -24.01 20.08 9.99
CA ILE A 6 -23.66 18.69 9.66
C ILE A 6 -22.99 18.66 8.28
N GLY A 7 -22.02 17.76 8.11
CA GLY A 7 -21.45 17.38 6.82
C GLY A 7 -20.61 16.11 6.99
N ILE A 8 -21.18 14.98 6.61
CA ILE A 8 -20.62 13.62 6.71
C ILE A 8 -19.60 13.43 5.58
N GLY A 9 -18.39 12.95 5.92
CA GLY A 9 -17.32 12.60 5.00
C GLY A 9 -16.10 13.50 5.14
N ASP A 10 -14.91 12.90 5.30
CA ASP A 10 -13.59 13.54 5.19
C ASP A 10 -13.15 14.51 6.29
N ARG A 11 -12.75 13.91 7.41
CA ARG A 11 -11.52 14.16 8.20
C ARG A 11 -11.77 13.69 9.64
N MET A 12 -11.76 12.38 9.88
CA MET A 12 -11.32 11.94 11.21
C MET A 12 -9.86 12.37 11.31
N LYS A 13 -9.58 13.43 12.09
CA LYS A 13 -8.25 13.58 12.68
C LYS A 13 -7.97 12.22 13.32
N GLN A 14 -6.99 11.47 12.81
CA GLN A 14 -6.47 10.28 13.47
C GLN A 14 -6.26 10.66 14.94
N GLU A 15 -7.07 10.12 15.86
CA GLU A 15 -6.85 10.37 17.27
C GLU A 15 -5.50 9.75 17.63
N ILE A 16 -4.50 10.61 17.84
CA ILE A 16 -3.19 10.17 18.27
C ILE A 16 -3.32 9.79 19.75
N MET A 17 -3.47 8.51 20.00
CA MET A 17 -3.46 7.97 21.36
C MET A 17 -2.03 8.00 21.89
N THR A 18 -1.82 8.35 23.15
CA THR A 18 -0.47 8.40 23.76
C THR A 18 -0.33 7.35 24.84
N VAL A 19 0.76 6.58 24.79
CA VAL A 19 1.11 5.57 25.81
C VAL A 19 2.49 5.82 26.40
N LYS A 20 2.66 5.39 27.66
CA LYS A 20 3.88 5.60 28.46
C LYS A 20 4.43 4.32 29.08
N SER A 21 3.78 3.18 28.84
CA SER A 21 4.08 1.87 29.41
C SER A 21 3.55 0.76 28.50
N LEU A 22 4.09 -0.45 28.66
CA LEU A 22 3.62 -1.65 27.98
C LEU A 22 2.16 -1.99 28.35
N ASP A 23 1.76 -1.82 29.62
CA ASP A 23 0.39 -2.13 30.05
C ASP A 23 -0.65 -1.25 29.35
N SER A 24 -0.35 0.05 29.19
CA SER A 24 -1.25 0.99 28.52
C SER A 24 -1.33 0.70 27.03
N PHE A 25 -0.22 0.29 26.41
CA PHE A 25 -0.20 -0.16 25.03
C PHE A 25 -1.08 -1.40 24.81
N ILE A 26 -0.93 -2.44 25.64
CA ILE A 26 -1.73 -3.66 25.52
C ILE A 26 -3.23 -3.37 25.70
N LYS A 27 -3.60 -2.51 26.66
CA LYS A 27 -5.01 -2.09 26.85
C LYS A 27 -5.59 -1.44 25.60
N ILE A 28 -4.82 -0.60 24.91
CA ILE A 28 -5.25 0.02 23.65
C ILE A 28 -5.41 -1.03 22.55
N ILE A 29 -4.44 -1.93 22.39
CA ILE A 29 -4.51 -2.97 21.35
C ILE A 29 -5.75 -3.86 21.55
N ASN A 30 -6.03 -4.29 22.78
CA ASN A 30 -7.21 -5.10 23.10
C ASN A 30 -8.54 -4.32 22.95
N SER A 31 -8.52 -2.99 22.93
CA SER A 31 -9.75 -2.21 22.71
C SER A 31 -10.27 -2.31 21.27
N PHE A 32 -9.45 -2.81 20.33
CA PHE A 32 -9.85 -3.03 18.94
C PHE A 32 -10.35 -4.45 18.66
N ASP A 33 -10.79 -5.18 19.69
CA ASP A 33 -11.32 -6.55 19.58
C ASP A 33 -12.25 -6.69 18.35
N ASN A 34 -11.98 -7.72 17.53
CA ASN A 34 -12.62 -8.08 16.25
C ASN A 34 -12.02 -7.47 14.96
N LYS A 35 -10.94 -6.68 15.02
CA LYS A 35 -10.23 -6.23 13.81
C LYS A 35 -8.83 -6.85 13.70
N SER A 36 -8.44 -7.22 12.48
CA SER A 36 -7.06 -7.63 12.20
C SER A 36 -6.26 -6.41 11.76
N PHE A 37 -5.04 -6.26 12.28
CA PHE A 37 -4.16 -5.16 11.90
C PHE A 37 -2.76 -5.64 11.52
N LEU A 38 -2.15 -4.91 10.59
CA LEU A 38 -0.71 -4.84 10.41
C LEU A 38 -0.18 -3.64 11.19
N TYR A 39 0.97 -3.80 11.83
CA TYR A 39 1.58 -2.78 12.68
C TYR A 39 2.94 -2.34 12.13
N ARG A 40 3.25 -1.05 12.25
CA ARG A 40 4.58 -0.51 11.94
C ARG A 40 5.10 0.36 13.08
N GLY A 41 6.29 0.05 13.57
CA GLY A 41 6.99 0.85 14.57
C GLY A 41 7.98 1.80 13.92
N GLU A 42 7.90 3.09 14.24
CA GLU A 42 8.89 4.09 13.86
C GLU A 42 9.42 4.83 15.07
N SER A 43 10.74 4.98 15.10
CA SER A 43 11.40 5.57 16.27
C SER A 43 11.28 7.08 16.38
N LYS A 44 10.62 7.73 15.41
CA LYS A 44 10.36 9.16 15.36
C LYS A 44 9.22 9.46 14.38
N TYR A 45 8.78 10.71 14.36
CA TYR A 45 7.84 11.20 13.37
C TYR A 45 8.56 11.56 12.07
N TYR A 46 7.92 11.30 10.93
CA TYR A 46 8.41 11.69 9.62
C TYR A 46 7.36 12.57 8.93
N ASP A 47 7.69 13.84 8.68
CA ASP A 47 6.79 14.79 8.03
C ASP A 47 6.42 14.37 6.61
N SER A 48 7.29 13.60 5.95
CA SER A 48 7.06 13.03 4.62
C SER A 48 5.99 11.92 4.60
N GLY A 49 5.52 11.49 5.76
CA GLY A 49 4.68 10.29 5.90
C GLY A 49 5.47 8.99 5.71
N ILE A 50 4.73 7.90 5.51
CA ILE A 50 5.28 6.55 5.40
C ILE A 50 5.67 6.29 3.95
N ILE A 51 6.97 6.35 3.68
CA ILE A 51 7.56 6.19 2.35
C ILE A 51 8.56 5.02 2.38
N ALA A 52 8.53 4.13 1.39
CA ALA A 52 9.47 3.04 1.20
C ALA A 52 10.89 3.54 0.90
N SER A 53 11.92 2.73 1.17
CA SER A 53 13.32 3.18 1.04
C SER A 53 13.71 3.54 -0.40
N ALA A 54 13.08 2.93 -1.41
CA ALA A 54 13.26 3.23 -2.84
C ALA A 54 12.98 4.69 -3.20
N TYR A 55 12.08 5.35 -2.48
CA TYR A 55 11.61 6.68 -2.84
C TYR A 55 12.12 7.76 -1.88
N ARG A 56 12.97 7.41 -0.92
CA ARG A 56 13.53 8.38 0.03
C ARG A 56 14.72 9.09 -0.61
N GLU A 57 14.72 10.41 -0.54
CA GLU A 57 15.88 11.21 -0.90
C GLU A 57 17.04 10.94 0.08
N ILE A 58 18.24 10.79 -0.47
CA ILE A 58 19.47 10.72 0.32
C ILE A 58 20.31 11.96 0.09
N ASN A 59 21.15 12.30 1.08
CA ASN A 59 22.16 13.33 0.90
C ASN A 59 23.34 12.76 0.14
N ASN A 60 23.70 13.39 -0.98
CA ASN A 60 24.96 13.08 -1.65
C ASN A 60 26.17 13.69 -0.90
N PHE A 61 27.38 13.47 -1.41
CA PHE A 61 28.62 14.01 -0.83
C PHE A 61 28.64 15.54 -0.64
N ASN A 62 27.81 16.27 -1.41
CA ASN A 62 27.68 17.73 -1.33
C ASN A 62 26.47 18.18 -0.50
N ASN A 63 25.88 17.30 0.32
CA ASN A 63 24.63 17.53 1.07
C ASN A 63 23.43 17.93 0.21
N LYS A 64 23.45 17.63 -1.09
CA LYS A 64 22.31 17.80 -1.97
C LYS A 64 21.45 16.54 -1.91
N LYS A 65 20.15 16.72 -1.68
CA LYS A 65 19.17 15.65 -1.75
C LYS A 65 19.04 15.12 -3.17
N ILE A 66 19.12 13.81 -3.33
CA ILE A 66 18.96 13.10 -4.61
C ILE A 66 18.06 11.88 -4.43
N LEU A 67 17.29 11.56 -5.48
CA LEU A 67 16.61 10.27 -5.60
C LEU A 67 17.56 9.28 -6.26
N LEU A 68 17.58 8.07 -5.71
CA LEU A 68 18.37 6.97 -6.28
C LEU A 68 17.58 6.27 -7.38
N ASP A 69 18.29 5.88 -8.42
CA ASP A 69 17.81 4.88 -9.38
C ASP A 69 17.94 3.49 -8.72
N TYR A 70 16.94 3.14 -7.92
CA TYR A 70 16.96 1.91 -7.12
C TYR A 70 16.98 0.65 -8.01
N GLU A 71 16.46 0.71 -9.24
CA GLU A 71 16.49 -0.39 -10.20
C GLU A 71 17.91 -0.62 -10.70
N LYS A 72 18.60 0.43 -11.13
CA LYS A 72 19.98 0.34 -11.54
C LYS A 72 20.85 -0.22 -10.41
N ILE A 73 20.66 0.26 -9.18
CA ILE A 73 21.41 -0.21 -8.00
C ILE A 73 21.14 -1.70 -7.73
N ARG A 74 19.88 -2.14 -7.75
CA ARG A 74 19.53 -3.55 -7.54
C ARG A 74 20.04 -4.44 -8.68
N ASN A 75 20.01 -3.97 -9.92
CA ASN A 75 20.55 -4.68 -11.07
C ASN A 75 22.08 -4.80 -11.01
N GLU A 76 22.78 -3.75 -10.58
CA GLU A 76 24.22 -3.80 -10.27
C GLU A 76 24.50 -4.85 -9.20
N TYR A 77 23.76 -4.80 -8.09
CA TYR A 77 23.91 -5.76 -7.00
C TYR A 77 23.67 -7.21 -7.46
N TYR A 78 22.61 -7.45 -8.24
CA TYR A 78 22.34 -8.78 -8.80
C TYR A 78 23.47 -9.28 -9.72
N ARG A 79 24.10 -8.41 -10.50
CA ARG A 79 25.23 -8.81 -11.36
C ARG A 79 26.44 -9.27 -10.56
N GLU A 80 26.68 -8.67 -9.40
CA GLU A 80 27.81 -9.01 -8.53
C GLU A 80 27.59 -10.34 -7.80
N ILE A 81 26.39 -10.56 -7.23
CA ILE A 81 26.13 -11.68 -6.32
C ILE A 81 25.18 -12.75 -6.89
N GLY A 82 24.60 -12.53 -8.07
CA GLY A 82 23.50 -13.35 -8.59
C GLY A 82 23.87 -14.81 -8.84
N SER A 83 25.15 -15.13 -9.07
CA SER A 83 25.63 -16.52 -9.17
C SER A 83 25.65 -17.24 -7.81
N GLU A 84 25.79 -16.51 -6.71
CA GLU A 84 25.86 -17.03 -5.34
C GLU A 84 24.48 -17.27 -4.72
N LEU A 85 23.45 -16.59 -5.26
CA LEU A 85 22.08 -16.71 -4.78
C LEU A 85 21.46 -18.08 -5.14
N THR A 86 20.84 -18.70 -4.14
CA THR A 86 19.97 -19.86 -4.31
C THR A 86 18.75 -19.51 -5.17
N ALA A 87 18.10 -20.53 -5.74
CA ALA A 87 16.87 -20.33 -6.52
C ALA A 87 15.75 -19.64 -5.71
N THR A 88 15.68 -19.87 -4.41
CA THR A 88 14.66 -19.27 -3.53
C THR A 88 14.96 -17.80 -3.25
N GLU A 89 16.21 -17.45 -2.96
CA GLU A 89 16.64 -16.05 -2.80
C GLU A 89 16.45 -15.25 -4.08
N LYS A 90 16.75 -15.90 -5.21
CA LYS A 90 16.50 -15.40 -6.57
C LYS A 90 15.04 -15.02 -6.80
N LYS A 91 14.10 -15.88 -6.40
CA LYS A 91 12.64 -15.57 -6.48
C LYS A 91 12.21 -14.47 -5.51
N ASN A 92 12.88 -14.35 -4.37
CA ASN A 92 12.54 -13.41 -3.31
C ASN A 92 13.51 -12.21 -3.29
N PHE A 93 14.07 -11.86 -4.45
CA PHE A 93 15.24 -10.97 -4.53
C PHE A 93 14.96 -9.58 -3.98
N ILE A 94 13.76 -9.03 -4.12
CA ILE A 94 13.39 -7.75 -3.47
C ILE A 94 13.45 -7.84 -1.94
N GLY A 95 13.00 -8.97 -1.36
CA GLY A 95 13.12 -9.23 0.07
C GLY A 95 14.58 -9.39 0.50
N TYR A 96 15.40 -10.02 -0.35
CA TYR A 96 16.85 -10.09 -0.16
C TYR A 96 17.50 -8.69 -0.19
N CYS A 97 17.15 -7.84 -1.16
CA CYS A 97 17.60 -6.45 -1.22
C CYS A 97 17.24 -5.67 0.05
N GLN A 98 15.98 -5.76 0.51
CA GLN A 98 15.55 -5.17 1.77
C GLN A 98 16.33 -5.74 2.97
N HIS A 99 16.69 -7.04 2.93
CA HIS A 99 17.54 -7.66 3.94
C HIS A 99 18.89 -6.94 4.07
N HIS A 100 19.53 -6.71 2.94
CA HIS A 100 20.88 -6.14 2.85
C HIS A 100 20.91 -4.60 2.80
N GLY A 101 19.78 -3.93 3.02
CA GLY A 101 19.70 -2.47 3.12
C GLY A 101 19.71 -1.74 1.78
N LEU A 102 19.46 -2.46 0.67
CA LEU A 102 19.23 -1.82 -0.61
C LEU A 102 17.87 -1.09 -0.62
N PRO A 103 17.74 0.00 -1.40
CA PRO A 103 16.47 0.68 -1.58
C PRO A 103 15.43 -0.25 -2.23
N THR A 104 14.25 -0.37 -1.61
CA THR A 104 13.12 -1.14 -2.12
C THR A 104 11.79 -0.43 -1.89
N GLU A 105 10.78 -0.89 -2.61
CA GLU A 105 9.39 -0.48 -2.57
C GLU A 105 8.66 -1.03 -1.34
N LEU A 106 9.36 -1.82 -0.50
CA LEU A 106 8.81 -2.49 0.67
C LEU A 106 8.81 -1.58 1.90
N ILE A 107 7.72 -1.65 2.66
CA ILE A 107 7.55 -1.03 3.97
C ILE A 107 7.37 -2.15 4.99
N ASP A 108 8.29 -2.23 5.96
CA ASP A 108 8.21 -3.24 7.01
C ASP A 108 6.95 -3.06 7.86
N VAL A 109 6.18 -4.14 7.99
CA VAL A 109 5.03 -4.27 8.89
C VAL A 109 5.09 -5.62 9.60
N THR A 110 4.37 -5.76 10.70
CA THR A 110 4.31 -6.99 11.50
C THR A 110 2.89 -7.25 11.96
N LYS A 111 2.50 -8.52 12.09
CA LYS A 111 1.25 -8.89 12.77
C LYS A 111 1.38 -8.88 14.29
N ASN A 112 2.61 -8.77 14.82
CA ASN A 112 2.86 -8.70 16.24
C ASN A 112 2.97 -7.24 16.73
N PRO A 113 1.98 -6.73 17.48
CA PRO A 113 1.99 -5.34 17.95
C PRO A 113 3.18 -5.04 18.89
N LEU A 114 3.69 -6.02 19.64
CA LEU A 114 4.83 -5.82 20.54
C LEU A 114 6.15 -5.66 19.78
N VAL A 115 6.28 -6.33 18.63
CA VAL A 115 7.42 -6.15 17.73
C VAL A 115 7.42 -4.71 17.19
N SER A 116 6.26 -4.20 16.76
CA SER A 116 6.14 -2.80 16.33
C SER A 116 6.46 -1.81 17.47
N LEU A 117 6.02 -2.11 18.70
CA LEU A 117 6.33 -1.30 19.87
C LEU A 117 7.85 -1.26 20.14
N TYR A 118 8.53 -2.40 20.02
CA TYR A 118 9.99 -2.47 20.12
C TYR A 118 10.68 -1.55 19.10
N PHE A 119 10.32 -1.65 17.82
CA PHE A 119 10.90 -0.81 16.75
C PHE A 119 10.62 0.68 16.96
N SER A 120 9.44 1.03 17.46
CA SER A 120 9.11 2.41 17.82
C SER A 120 10.00 2.97 18.94
N CYS A 121 10.63 2.10 19.74
CA CYS A 121 11.44 2.50 20.89
C CYS A 121 12.95 2.53 20.63
N LEU A 122 13.45 1.95 19.53
CA LEU A 122 14.89 1.70 19.30
C LEU A 122 15.80 2.93 19.38
N ASN A 123 15.39 4.08 18.85
CA ASN A 123 16.20 5.30 18.92
C ASN A 123 15.84 6.15 20.15
N THR A 124 16.58 6.03 21.25
CA THR A 124 16.28 6.76 22.49
C THR A 124 16.70 8.23 22.49
N ASN A 125 17.39 8.71 21.45
CA ASN A 125 17.69 10.14 21.30
C ASN A 125 16.43 10.95 20.94
N GLU A 126 15.47 10.27 20.33
CA GLU A 126 14.16 10.82 20.01
C GLU A 126 13.23 10.65 21.21
N SER A 127 12.59 11.75 21.62
CA SER A 127 11.73 11.77 22.80
C SER A 127 10.47 10.92 22.64
N THR A 128 10.05 10.66 21.40
CA THR A 128 8.82 9.96 21.06
C THR A 128 9.05 8.92 19.96
N GLY A 129 8.27 7.86 19.98
CA GLY A 129 8.13 6.88 18.91
C GLY A 129 6.67 6.80 18.46
N TYR A 130 6.41 6.06 17.39
CA TYR A 130 5.08 5.91 16.82
C TYR A 130 4.84 4.46 16.43
N VAL A 131 3.63 3.96 16.72
CA VAL A 131 3.11 2.71 16.19
C VAL A 131 1.92 3.03 15.30
N TYR A 132 1.99 2.64 14.04
CA TYR A 132 0.93 2.81 13.05
C TYR A 132 0.17 1.50 12.88
N LEU A 133 -1.16 1.60 12.81
CA LEU A 133 -2.08 0.47 12.62
C LEU A 133 -2.67 0.57 11.22
N PHE A 134 -2.64 -0.53 10.46
CA PHE A 134 -3.28 -0.65 9.15
C PHE A 134 -4.29 -1.78 9.21
N GLU A 135 -5.55 -1.53 8.83
CA GLU A 135 -6.57 -2.59 8.74
C GLU A 135 -6.09 -3.67 7.75
N ASP A 136 -6.11 -4.93 8.18
CA ASP A 136 -5.71 -6.12 7.39
C ASP A 136 -6.93 -6.79 6.71
N ASP A 137 -8.12 -6.21 6.86
CA ASP A 137 -9.38 -6.85 6.43
C ASP A 137 -9.48 -6.98 4.90
N LEU A 138 -8.91 -6.04 4.13
CA LEU A 138 -8.81 -6.12 2.67
C LEU A 138 -7.38 -5.82 2.19
N THR A 139 -6.55 -6.86 2.22
CA THR A 139 -5.19 -6.84 1.68
C THR A 139 -5.11 -7.73 0.44
N ILE A 140 -4.24 -7.36 -0.51
CA ILE A 140 -3.99 -8.15 -1.73
C ILE A 140 -2.58 -8.72 -1.63
N ASP A 141 -2.48 -10.05 -1.58
CA ASP A 141 -1.21 -10.75 -1.54
C ASP A 141 -0.59 -10.77 -2.94
N ILE A 142 0.54 -10.08 -3.12
CA ILE A 142 1.25 -10.02 -4.41
C ILE A 142 2.52 -10.86 -4.41
N THR A 143 2.65 -11.81 -3.50
CA THR A 143 3.86 -12.63 -3.38
C THR A 143 4.15 -13.40 -4.66
N SER A 144 3.14 -14.05 -5.25
CA SER A 144 3.28 -14.79 -6.51
C SER A 144 3.72 -13.88 -7.67
N LEU A 145 3.24 -12.64 -7.70
CA LEU A 145 3.58 -11.65 -8.72
C LEU A 145 5.02 -11.15 -8.54
N ILE A 146 5.44 -10.87 -7.31
CA ILE A 146 6.84 -10.51 -7.00
C ILE A 146 7.80 -11.66 -7.36
N GLU A 147 7.41 -12.90 -7.08
CA GLU A 147 8.18 -14.10 -7.47
C GLU A 147 8.18 -14.34 -8.98
N HIS A 148 7.16 -13.87 -9.71
CA HIS A 148 7.11 -13.93 -11.17
C HIS A 148 8.03 -12.88 -11.81
N TYR A 149 8.05 -11.66 -11.25
CA TYR A 149 8.79 -10.51 -11.77
C TYR A 149 10.12 -10.26 -11.06
N SER A 150 10.72 -11.25 -10.40
CA SER A 150 11.83 -11.11 -9.43
C SER A 150 13.08 -10.35 -9.88
N TYR A 151 13.17 -9.98 -11.16
CA TYR A 151 14.27 -9.20 -11.74
C TYR A 151 13.81 -7.99 -12.56
N ASN A 152 12.51 -7.84 -12.81
CA ASN A 152 11.95 -6.76 -13.64
C ASN A 152 10.85 -6.02 -12.86
N PHE A 153 11.24 -5.38 -11.76
CA PHE A 153 10.29 -4.82 -10.79
C PHE A 153 9.57 -3.54 -11.26
N ASP A 154 10.04 -2.88 -12.32
CA ASP A 154 9.31 -1.79 -13.00
C ASP A 154 7.91 -2.21 -13.45
N GLU A 155 7.71 -3.51 -13.65
CA GLU A 155 6.41 -4.06 -13.99
C GLU A 155 5.40 -3.98 -12.84
N ILE A 156 5.82 -3.74 -11.59
CA ILE A 156 4.93 -3.62 -10.42
C ILE A 156 4.79 -2.15 -10.01
N SER A 157 3.92 -1.45 -10.73
CA SER A 157 3.65 -0.02 -10.60
C SER A 157 2.18 0.23 -10.34
N LEU A 158 1.83 1.44 -9.90
CA LEU A 158 0.45 1.84 -9.64
C LEU A 158 -0.44 1.67 -10.87
N LYS A 159 0.10 1.90 -12.07
CA LYS A 159 -0.63 1.71 -13.33
C LYS A 159 -0.73 0.25 -13.72
N SER A 160 0.37 -0.48 -13.69
CA SER A 160 0.41 -1.85 -14.21
C SER A 160 -0.46 -2.79 -13.39
N VAL A 161 -0.61 -2.57 -12.08
CA VAL A 161 -1.47 -3.39 -11.22
C VAL A 161 -2.94 -3.41 -11.67
N PHE A 162 -3.41 -2.37 -12.35
CA PHE A 162 -4.78 -2.29 -12.87
C PHE A 162 -4.89 -2.47 -14.39
N VAL A 163 -3.80 -2.76 -15.10
CA VAL A 163 -3.78 -2.86 -16.58
C VAL A 163 -3.14 -4.13 -17.08
N ASN A 164 -2.04 -4.58 -16.45
CA ASN A 164 -1.37 -5.81 -16.83
C ASN A 164 -2.26 -7.02 -16.45
N TYR A 165 -2.45 -7.91 -17.42
CA TYR A 165 -3.36 -9.04 -17.28
C TYR A 165 -3.03 -9.96 -16.08
N TYR A 166 -1.75 -10.28 -15.82
CA TYR A 166 -1.39 -11.16 -14.71
C TYR A 166 -1.75 -10.54 -13.35
N PHE A 167 -1.48 -9.24 -13.20
CA PHE A 167 -1.86 -8.50 -11.99
C PHE A 167 -3.37 -8.44 -11.80
N VAL A 168 -4.07 -8.10 -12.87
CA VAL A 168 -5.51 -7.89 -12.86
C VAL A 168 -6.25 -9.21 -12.59
N ASP A 169 -5.78 -10.32 -13.16
CA ASP A 169 -6.30 -11.66 -12.91
C ASP A 169 -6.11 -12.08 -11.44
N GLU A 170 -4.90 -11.88 -10.89
CA GLU A 170 -4.61 -12.17 -9.49
C GLU A 170 -5.44 -11.32 -8.52
N LEU A 171 -5.52 -10.01 -8.78
CA LEU A 171 -6.34 -9.08 -8.01
C LEU A 171 -7.81 -9.52 -8.02
N TYR A 172 -8.34 -9.88 -9.19
CA TYR A 172 -9.72 -10.33 -9.31
C TYR A 172 -9.99 -11.63 -8.57
N LYS A 173 -9.10 -12.62 -8.67
CA LYS A 173 -9.23 -13.90 -7.94
C LYS A 173 -9.34 -13.66 -6.44
N GLN A 174 -8.49 -12.80 -5.90
CA GLN A 174 -8.52 -12.48 -4.46
C GLN A 174 -9.76 -11.68 -4.08
N LEU A 175 -10.15 -10.66 -4.84
CA LEU A 175 -11.39 -9.91 -4.58
C LEU A 175 -12.64 -10.80 -4.70
N MET A 176 -12.65 -11.77 -5.62
CA MET A 176 -13.72 -12.77 -5.71
C MET A 176 -13.73 -13.69 -4.50
N GLN A 177 -12.58 -14.10 -3.98
CA GLN A 177 -12.50 -14.88 -2.75
C GLN A 177 -13.05 -14.10 -1.55
N TYR A 178 -12.69 -12.81 -1.42
CA TYR A 178 -13.28 -11.91 -0.43
C TYR A 178 -14.79 -11.79 -0.60
N TYR A 179 -15.27 -11.60 -1.83
CA TYR A 179 -16.71 -11.53 -2.10
C TYR A 179 -17.47 -12.79 -1.64
N CYS A 180 -16.90 -13.98 -1.90
CA CYS A 180 -17.50 -15.25 -1.50
C CYS A 180 -17.49 -15.46 0.02
N ASN A 181 -16.47 -14.96 0.71
CA ASN A 181 -16.31 -15.13 2.16
C ASN A 181 -17.09 -14.08 2.97
N ASP A 182 -17.01 -12.81 2.55
CA ASP A 182 -17.65 -11.67 3.19
C ASP A 182 -18.04 -10.61 2.14
N LYS A 183 -19.24 -10.78 1.59
CA LYS A 183 -19.83 -9.84 0.64
C LYS A 183 -19.99 -8.43 1.23
N ILE A 184 -20.26 -8.32 2.53
CA ILE A 184 -20.52 -7.02 3.18
C ILE A 184 -19.23 -6.20 3.21
N LEU A 185 -18.10 -6.82 3.55
CA LEU A 185 -16.79 -6.20 3.50
C LEU A 185 -16.50 -5.60 2.11
N LEU A 186 -16.70 -6.38 1.05
CA LEU A 186 -16.39 -5.91 -0.30
C LEU A 186 -17.37 -4.82 -0.78
N ASN A 187 -18.64 -4.92 -0.42
CA ASN A 187 -19.63 -3.87 -0.68
C ASN A 187 -19.24 -2.55 0.01
N ASN A 188 -18.83 -2.61 1.28
CA ASN A 188 -18.35 -1.45 2.03
C ASN A 188 -17.10 -0.84 1.40
N TYR A 189 -16.23 -1.67 0.84
CA TYR A 189 -15.06 -1.19 0.12
C TYR A 189 -15.42 -0.48 -1.21
N LEU A 190 -16.36 -1.02 -1.98
CA LEU A 190 -16.89 -0.32 -3.15
C LEU A 190 -17.55 1.03 -2.76
N ILE A 191 -18.32 1.05 -1.67
CA ILE A 191 -18.91 2.29 -1.11
C ILE A 191 -17.82 3.31 -0.75
N LYS A 192 -16.70 2.87 -0.18
CA LYS A 192 -15.54 3.75 0.11
C LYS A 192 -14.99 4.39 -1.17
N ILE A 193 -14.84 3.61 -2.24
CA ILE A 193 -14.37 4.11 -3.55
C ILE A 193 -15.37 5.12 -4.13
N LEU A 194 -16.67 4.80 -4.09
CA LEU A 194 -17.72 5.68 -4.61
C LEU A 194 -17.82 6.99 -3.82
N ASN A 195 -17.72 6.93 -2.50
CA ASN A 195 -17.68 8.13 -1.67
C ASN A 195 -16.44 8.99 -1.94
N PHE A 196 -15.29 8.37 -2.20
CA PHE A 196 -14.09 9.09 -2.64
C PHE A 196 -14.33 9.81 -3.97
N ILE A 197 -14.87 9.13 -5.00
CA ILE A 197 -15.21 9.75 -6.29
C ILE A 197 -16.22 10.90 -6.12
N LYS A 198 -17.17 10.74 -5.18
CA LYS A 198 -18.17 11.75 -4.87
C LYS A 198 -17.54 13.00 -4.24
N SER A 199 -16.66 12.82 -3.24
CA SER A 199 -16.04 13.93 -2.48
C SER A 199 -14.92 14.62 -3.24
N ASP A 200 -14.20 13.91 -4.11
CA ASP A 200 -13.04 14.46 -4.81
C ASP A 200 -13.45 15.43 -5.92
N SER A 201 -13.53 16.71 -5.56
CA SER A 201 -13.88 17.80 -6.50
C SER A 201 -12.75 18.32 -7.35
N ASN A 202 -11.50 18.03 -6.98
CA ASN A 202 -10.33 18.74 -7.48
C ASN A 202 -9.29 17.84 -8.17
N SER A 203 -9.28 16.51 -7.94
CA SER A 203 -8.28 15.61 -8.56
C SER A 203 -8.73 14.94 -9.86
N ILE A 204 -10.04 14.92 -10.14
CA ILE A 204 -10.57 14.48 -11.43
C ILE A 204 -10.38 15.66 -12.38
N GLU A 205 -9.27 15.67 -13.09
CA GLU A 205 -9.08 16.63 -14.17
C GLU A 205 -10.24 16.59 -15.17
N HIS A 206 -10.49 17.75 -15.78
CA HIS A 206 -11.62 18.07 -16.66
C HIS A 206 -11.84 17.12 -17.88
N ASN A 207 -10.99 16.13 -18.12
CA ASN A 207 -10.96 15.37 -19.38
C ASN A 207 -11.36 13.87 -19.29
N ASP A 208 -11.53 13.26 -18.12
CA ASP A 208 -12.10 11.89 -18.05
C ASP A 208 -13.63 11.90 -17.97
N VAL A 209 -14.26 11.80 -19.15
CA VAL A 209 -15.72 11.73 -19.32
C VAL A 209 -16.35 10.62 -18.46
N VAL A 210 -15.67 9.49 -18.26
CA VAL A 210 -16.22 8.35 -17.50
C VAL A 210 -16.27 8.67 -16.01
N SER A 211 -15.16 9.14 -15.43
CA SER A 211 -15.11 9.55 -14.03
C SER A 211 -16.10 10.68 -13.74
N ASN A 212 -16.26 11.64 -14.66
CA ASN A 212 -17.25 12.70 -14.54
C ASN A 212 -18.68 12.16 -14.59
N ASN A 213 -19.01 11.25 -15.51
CA ASN A 213 -20.34 10.63 -15.58
C ASN A 213 -20.67 9.85 -14.31
N ILE A 214 -19.74 9.00 -13.82
CA ILE A 214 -19.91 8.26 -12.56
C ILE A 214 -20.20 9.21 -11.42
N ARG A 215 -19.41 10.30 -11.33
CA ARG A 215 -19.58 11.31 -10.30
C ARG A 215 -20.94 12.01 -10.39
N HIS A 216 -21.37 12.39 -11.58
CA HIS A 216 -22.67 13.01 -11.81
C HIS A 216 -23.82 12.11 -11.36
N LEU A 217 -23.73 10.80 -11.63
CA LEU A 217 -24.74 9.83 -11.19
C LEU A 217 -24.84 9.78 -9.66
N ILE A 218 -23.70 9.73 -8.94
CA ILE A 218 -23.68 9.52 -7.49
C ILE A 218 -23.74 10.81 -6.65
N LYS A 219 -23.56 12.00 -7.25
CA LYS A 219 -23.40 13.29 -6.54
C LYS A 219 -24.51 13.60 -5.53
N ASN A 220 -25.76 13.30 -5.89
CA ASN A 220 -26.93 13.60 -5.06
C ASN A 220 -27.47 12.36 -4.32
N GLN A 221 -26.80 11.22 -4.42
CA GLN A 221 -27.26 9.96 -3.83
C GLN A 221 -26.58 9.70 -2.50
N ASN A 222 -27.31 9.09 -1.56
CA ASN A 222 -26.73 8.62 -0.31
C ASN A 222 -26.00 7.28 -0.55
N VAL A 223 -24.70 7.27 -0.80
CA VAL A 223 -23.97 6.02 -1.12
C VAL A 223 -23.88 5.14 0.13
N SER A 224 -24.72 4.11 0.20
CA SER A 224 -24.82 3.15 1.32
C SER A 224 -25.07 1.74 0.82
N LEU A 225 -25.10 0.76 1.73
CA LEU A 225 -25.40 -0.63 1.37
C LEU A 225 -26.79 -0.78 0.75
N ASP A 226 -27.78 0.00 1.23
CA ASP A 226 -29.17 -0.13 0.81
C ASP A 226 -29.41 0.27 -0.65
N ASN A 227 -28.60 1.17 -1.21
CA ASN A 227 -28.75 1.64 -2.58
C ASN A 227 -27.60 1.26 -3.52
N LEU A 228 -26.62 0.47 -3.06
CA LEU A 228 -25.46 0.10 -3.85
C LEU A 228 -25.83 -0.61 -5.15
N SER A 229 -26.80 -1.54 -5.10
CA SER A 229 -27.27 -2.25 -6.29
C SER A 229 -27.94 -1.32 -7.31
N GLU A 230 -28.64 -0.28 -6.85
CA GLU A 230 -29.26 0.71 -7.73
C GLU A 230 -28.20 1.62 -8.38
N ILE A 231 -27.18 2.04 -7.62
CA ILE A 231 -26.03 2.78 -8.17
C ILE A 231 -25.33 1.94 -9.26
N CYS A 232 -25.07 0.66 -8.99
CA CYS A 232 -24.46 -0.23 -9.98
C CYS A 232 -25.36 -0.40 -11.22
N ARG A 233 -26.68 -0.43 -11.05
CA ARG A 233 -27.63 -0.48 -12.18
C ARG A 233 -27.51 0.76 -13.06
N GLN A 234 -27.35 1.94 -12.46
CA GLN A 234 -27.18 3.18 -13.22
C GLN A 234 -25.89 3.20 -14.05
N PHE A 235 -24.79 2.64 -13.55
CA PHE A 235 -23.56 2.48 -14.33
C PHE A 235 -23.77 1.63 -15.59
N ILE A 236 -24.65 0.64 -15.51
CA ILE A 236 -25.02 -0.26 -16.62
C ILE A 236 -26.09 0.37 -17.54
N THR A 237 -26.60 1.55 -17.22
CA THR A 237 -27.51 2.30 -18.12
C THR A 237 -26.83 3.45 -18.84
N ASP A 238 -25.64 3.87 -18.39
CA ASP A 238 -24.84 4.91 -19.05
C ASP A 238 -23.98 4.30 -20.16
N GLU A 239 -24.24 4.69 -21.41
CA GLU A 239 -23.56 4.14 -22.59
C GLU A 239 -22.04 4.37 -22.58
N SER A 240 -21.59 5.52 -22.07
CA SER A 240 -20.16 5.86 -21.99
C SER A 240 -19.44 4.95 -20.99
N ILE A 241 -20.04 4.77 -19.80
CA ILE A 241 -19.50 3.90 -18.75
C ILE A 241 -19.41 2.46 -19.24
N ILE A 242 -20.51 1.90 -19.79
CA ILE A 242 -20.55 0.52 -20.29
C ILE A 242 -19.53 0.30 -21.40
N THR A 243 -19.45 1.23 -22.36
CA THR A 243 -18.54 1.12 -23.50
C THR A 243 -17.09 1.03 -23.02
N GLN A 244 -16.71 1.86 -22.05
CA GLN A 244 -15.35 1.88 -21.52
C GLN A 244 -15.07 0.69 -20.60
N ALA A 245 -16.05 0.26 -19.80
CA ALA A 245 -15.94 -0.94 -18.98
C ALA A 245 -15.79 -2.21 -19.84
N ASN A 246 -16.57 -2.35 -20.92
CA ASN A 246 -16.44 -3.47 -21.84
C ASN A 246 -15.14 -3.42 -22.65
N LYS A 247 -14.67 -2.24 -23.08
CA LYS A 247 -13.33 -2.10 -23.71
C LYS A 247 -12.21 -2.56 -22.78
N TYR A 248 -12.30 -2.21 -21.49
CA TYR A 248 -11.35 -2.68 -20.47
C TYR A 248 -11.44 -4.20 -20.30
N ALA A 249 -12.66 -4.74 -20.19
CA ALA A 249 -12.87 -6.19 -20.09
C ALA A 249 -12.35 -6.96 -21.30
N ASP A 250 -12.55 -6.44 -22.52
CA ASP A 250 -12.06 -7.04 -23.77
C ASP A 250 -10.53 -6.94 -23.88
N HIS A 251 -9.93 -5.85 -23.39
CA HIS A 251 -8.48 -5.74 -23.31
C HIS A 251 -7.89 -6.86 -22.46
N ILE A 252 -8.38 -7.04 -21.24
CA ILE A 252 -7.91 -8.10 -20.32
C ILE A 252 -8.23 -9.49 -20.89
N ASN A 253 -9.43 -9.69 -21.44
CA ASN A 253 -9.84 -10.99 -21.97
C ASN A 253 -9.06 -11.46 -23.21
N ARG A 254 -8.50 -10.55 -24.00
CA ARG A 254 -7.63 -10.93 -25.13
C ARG A 254 -6.36 -11.62 -24.65
N TYR A 255 -5.82 -11.21 -23.50
CA TYR A 255 -4.63 -11.81 -22.91
C TYR A 255 -4.98 -13.10 -22.15
N SER A 256 -6.13 -13.15 -21.46
CA SER A 256 -6.55 -14.38 -20.74
C SER A 256 -6.84 -15.56 -21.66
N GLN A 257 -7.35 -15.32 -22.87
CA GLN A 257 -7.58 -16.37 -23.87
C GLN A 257 -6.30 -17.08 -24.28
N ILE A 258 -5.15 -16.42 -24.20
CA ILE A 258 -3.82 -17.02 -24.48
C ILE A 258 -3.50 -18.09 -23.44
N ASP A 259 -3.96 -17.92 -22.20
CA ASP A 259 -3.78 -18.86 -21.10
C ASP A 259 -4.91 -19.90 -20.98
N GLY A 260 -5.86 -19.90 -21.92
CA GLY A 260 -6.93 -20.91 -21.99
C GLY A 260 -8.14 -20.65 -21.08
N TYR A 261 -8.28 -19.44 -20.52
CA TYR A 261 -9.43 -19.07 -19.68
C TYR A 261 -10.05 -17.74 -20.14
N LYS A 262 -11.37 -17.57 -19.97
CA LYS A 262 -12.06 -16.28 -20.20
C LYS A 262 -12.65 -15.79 -18.89
N MET A 263 -12.26 -14.59 -18.46
CA MET A 263 -12.87 -13.99 -17.29
C MET A 263 -14.31 -13.57 -17.65
N ASN A 264 -15.28 -13.94 -16.81
CA ASN A 264 -16.67 -13.51 -17.01
C ASN A 264 -16.82 -12.04 -16.59
N TRP A 265 -16.29 -11.13 -17.41
CA TRP A 265 -16.19 -9.69 -17.15
C TRP A 265 -17.09 -8.86 -18.03
N GLN A 266 -17.67 -9.44 -19.08
CA GLN A 266 -18.62 -8.73 -19.93
C GLN A 266 -19.80 -8.24 -19.08
N ILE A 267 -20.15 -6.97 -19.28
CA ILE A 267 -21.29 -6.33 -18.64
C ILE A 267 -22.37 -6.22 -19.71
N SER A 268 -23.50 -6.90 -19.48
CA SER A 268 -24.68 -6.74 -20.31
C SER A 268 -25.36 -5.41 -19.95
N GLY A 269 -25.61 -4.53 -20.92
CA GLY A 269 -26.40 -3.31 -20.74
C GLY A 269 -27.89 -3.55 -20.44
N ASN A 270 -28.30 -4.79 -20.15
CA ASN A 270 -29.68 -5.15 -19.85
C ASN A 270 -29.89 -5.10 -18.32
N PRO A 271 -30.62 -4.10 -17.80
CA PRO A 271 -30.78 -3.86 -16.36
C PRO A 271 -31.65 -4.91 -15.64
N TYR A 272 -32.30 -5.82 -16.38
CA TYR A 272 -33.16 -6.88 -15.83
C TYR A 272 -32.41 -8.13 -15.38
N TYR A 273 -31.12 -8.28 -15.73
CA TYR A 273 -30.28 -9.37 -15.22
C TYR A 273 -29.74 -9.03 -13.82
N ASN A 274 -30.61 -8.94 -12.81
CA ASN A 274 -30.23 -8.60 -11.43
C ASN A 274 -29.14 -9.51 -10.83
N ILE A 275 -29.10 -10.79 -11.23
CA ILE A 275 -28.08 -11.76 -10.78
C ILE A 275 -26.67 -11.39 -11.28
N THR A 276 -26.57 -10.59 -12.34
CA THR A 276 -25.27 -10.18 -12.93
C THR A 276 -24.68 -8.92 -12.30
N LEU A 277 -25.42 -8.14 -11.52
CA LEU A 277 -24.92 -6.90 -10.93
C LEU A 277 -24.08 -7.13 -9.67
N ASP A 278 -24.60 -7.95 -8.75
CA ASP A 278 -23.95 -8.23 -7.48
C ASP A 278 -22.66 -9.04 -7.64
N SER A 279 -22.57 -9.93 -8.64
CA SER A 279 -21.37 -10.73 -8.91
C SER A 279 -20.26 -9.94 -9.61
N LYS A 280 -20.51 -8.69 -10.01
CA LYS A 280 -19.54 -7.83 -10.72
C LYS A 280 -18.90 -6.80 -9.80
N ILE A 281 -19.16 -6.84 -8.49
CA ILE A 281 -18.54 -5.93 -7.51
C ILE A 281 -17.00 -5.98 -7.57
N PRO A 282 -16.34 -7.14 -7.60
CA PRO A 282 -14.89 -7.22 -7.83
C PRO A 282 -14.43 -6.52 -9.11
N PHE A 283 -15.16 -6.68 -10.22
CA PHE A 283 -14.86 -5.98 -11.46
C PHE A 283 -14.99 -4.47 -11.31
N TRP A 284 -16.08 -3.98 -10.71
CA TRP A 284 -16.30 -2.54 -10.51
C TRP A 284 -15.22 -1.92 -9.64
N ILE A 285 -14.76 -2.62 -8.59
CA ILE A 285 -13.64 -2.16 -7.76
C ILE A 285 -12.39 -1.97 -8.62
N ILE A 286 -12.00 -2.97 -9.42
CA ILE A 286 -10.81 -2.90 -10.28
C ILE A 286 -10.97 -1.77 -11.30
N PHE A 287 -12.10 -1.71 -12.00
CA PHE A 287 -12.36 -0.72 -13.04
C PHE A 287 -12.36 0.73 -12.48
N LEU A 288 -12.97 0.96 -11.31
CA LEU A 288 -12.98 2.28 -10.70
C LEU A 288 -11.60 2.71 -10.19
N LEU A 289 -10.83 1.80 -9.58
CA LEU A 289 -9.44 2.07 -9.20
C LEU A 289 -8.56 2.32 -10.42
N GLN A 290 -8.79 1.61 -11.52
CA GLN A 290 -8.15 1.84 -12.81
C GLN A 290 -8.45 3.26 -13.35
N LYS A 291 -9.68 3.74 -13.22
CA LYS A 291 -10.04 5.11 -13.63
C LYS A 291 -9.41 6.17 -12.73
N LEU A 292 -9.45 5.97 -11.42
CA LEU A 292 -8.81 6.87 -10.45
C LEU A 292 -7.30 6.96 -10.66
N THR A 293 -6.64 5.86 -11.02
CA THR A 293 -5.20 5.86 -11.34
C THR A 293 -4.90 6.51 -12.68
N GLN A 294 -5.71 6.27 -13.72
CA GLN A 294 -5.55 6.93 -15.04
C GLN A 294 -5.66 8.45 -14.99
N ASN A 295 -6.52 9.00 -14.12
CA ASN A 295 -6.63 10.46 -13.98
C ASN A 295 -5.36 11.10 -13.38
N ASN A 296 -4.53 10.30 -12.71
CA ASN A 296 -3.24 10.73 -12.16
C ASN A 296 -2.06 10.46 -13.12
N ASP A 297 -2.33 9.94 -14.33
CA ASP A 297 -1.35 9.36 -15.26
C ASP A 297 -0.61 10.38 -16.13
N HIS A 298 -0.58 11.65 -15.72
CA HIS A 298 0.35 12.63 -16.27
C HIS A 298 1.77 12.28 -15.82
N TYR A 299 2.38 11.34 -16.54
CA TYR A 299 3.80 10.98 -16.46
C TYR A 299 4.73 12.17 -16.70
N ILE A 300 4.20 13.23 -17.30
CA ILE A 300 4.89 14.48 -17.56
C ILE A 300 4.41 15.50 -16.54
N ILE A 301 5.31 15.98 -15.68
CA ILE A 301 5.05 17.18 -14.86
C ILE A 301 5.35 18.43 -15.67
N ASP A 302 4.52 19.46 -15.48
CA ASP A 302 4.77 20.77 -16.04
C ASP A 302 6.04 21.40 -15.43
N GLU A 303 6.73 22.24 -16.19
CA GLU A 303 8.01 22.84 -15.77
C GLU A 303 7.90 23.67 -14.47
N TRP A 304 6.69 24.16 -14.17
CA TRP A 304 6.41 24.98 -12.99
C TRP A 304 5.97 24.16 -11.76
N GLU A 305 5.76 22.85 -11.90
CA GLU A 305 5.38 21.97 -10.80
C GLU A 305 6.58 21.56 -9.92
N ASN A 306 6.31 21.25 -8.65
CA ASN A 306 7.35 20.82 -7.71
C ASN A 306 7.85 19.40 -8.06
N ILE A 307 9.18 19.21 -8.02
CA ILE A 307 9.87 17.96 -8.36
C ILE A 307 9.91 17.00 -7.15
N GLN A 308 9.23 17.30 -6.05
CA GLN A 308 9.15 16.37 -4.92
C GLN A 308 8.21 15.21 -5.24
N ASN A 309 8.38 14.09 -4.52
CA ASN A 309 7.43 12.99 -4.59
C ASN A 309 6.01 13.50 -4.23
N ILE A 310 5.03 13.08 -5.02
CA ILE A 310 3.63 13.42 -4.83
C ILE A 310 2.94 12.20 -4.24
N LEU A 311 2.31 12.36 -3.07
CA LEU A 311 1.49 11.32 -2.48
C LEU A 311 0.11 11.32 -3.13
N ILE A 312 -0.30 10.16 -3.61
CA ILE A 312 -1.53 9.94 -4.35
C ILE A 312 -2.51 9.27 -3.42
N ASN A 313 -3.49 10.05 -2.99
CA ASN A 313 -4.56 9.57 -2.16
C ASN A 313 -5.61 8.88 -3.04
N ILE A 314 -5.54 7.58 -3.16
CA ILE A 314 -6.60 6.77 -3.75
C ILE A 314 -7.02 5.70 -2.73
N PRO A 315 -8.31 5.33 -2.68
CA PRO A 315 -8.83 4.31 -1.77
C PRO A 315 -8.41 2.88 -2.18
N SER A 316 -7.20 2.68 -2.68
CA SER A 316 -6.61 1.39 -3.13
C SER A 316 -6.40 0.43 -1.95
N PRO A 317 -6.46 -0.90 -2.15
CA PRO A 317 -6.14 -1.82 -1.08
C PRO A 317 -4.63 -1.78 -0.80
N TYR A 318 -4.25 -2.36 0.35
CA TYR A 318 -2.83 -2.58 0.63
C TYR A 318 -2.34 -3.84 -0.07
N PHE A 319 -1.26 -3.70 -0.83
CA PHE A 319 -0.59 -4.83 -1.46
C PHE A 319 0.47 -5.36 -0.49
N VAL A 320 0.38 -6.64 -0.16
CA VAL A 320 1.21 -7.29 0.84
C VAL A 320 2.13 -8.29 0.16
N TYR A 321 3.40 -8.27 0.55
CA TYR A 321 4.39 -9.26 0.18
C TYR A 321 4.77 -10.09 1.40
N LYS A 322 4.62 -11.41 1.27
CA LYS A 322 4.91 -12.41 2.30
C LYS A 322 6.00 -13.34 1.76
N PRO A 323 7.28 -12.98 1.88
CA PRO A 323 8.35 -13.73 1.24
C PRO A 323 8.36 -15.20 1.65
N SER A 324 8.53 -16.08 0.67
CA SER A 324 8.75 -17.52 0.90
C SER A 324 10.10 -17.77 1.58
N VAL A 325 11.09 -16.90 1.34
CA VAL A 325 12.35 -16.88 2.09
C VAL A 325 12.16 -16.11 3.37
N ILE A 326 11.99 -16.85 4.45
CA ILE A 326 12.03 -16.26 5.78
C ILE A 326 13.51 -16.20 6.21
N PHE A 327 14.22 -15.11 5.88
CA PHE A 327 15.48 -14.80 6.56
C PHE A 327 15.22 -14.87 8.07
N ASP A 328 16.15 -15.39 8.88
CA ASP A 328 15.91 -15.64 10.31
C ASP A 328 15.20 -14.47 11.00
N ARG A 329 15.64 -13.23 10.74
CA ARG A 329 15.03 -12.01 11.31
C ARG A 329 13.54 -11.81 10.97
N ILE A 330 13.10 -12.15 9.75
CA ILE A 330 11.70 -11.98 9.32
C ILE A 330 10.80 -12.93 10.08
N LYS A 331 11.28 -14.16 10.37
CA LYS A 331 10.53 -15.19 11.10
C LYS A 331 10.14 -14.70 12.49
N TYR A 332 11.14 -14.20 13.22
CA TYR A 332 10.98 -13.81 14.62
C TYR A 332 10.24 -12.48 14.78
N GLN A 333 10.16 -11.69 13.72
CA GLN A 333 9.44 -10.43 13.70
C GLN A 333 7.99 -10.58 13.24
N ASP A 334 7.55 -11.77 12.84
CA ASP A 334 6.28 -11.99 12.14
C ASP A 334 6.12 -10.97 10.99
N GLY A 335 7.24 -10.82 10.25
CA GLY A 335 7.48 -9.72 9.33
C GLY A 335 6.76 -9.93 8.01
N ASN A 336 5.95 -8.96 7.62
CA ASN A 336 5.36 -8.83 6.30
C ASN A 336 5.78 -7.48 5.71
N PHE A 337 5.54 -7.28 4.42
CA PHE A 337 5.81 -5.99 3.79
C PHE A 337 4.56 -5.45 3.12
N LEU A 338 4.32 -4.14 3.27
CA LEU A 338 3.47 -3.43 2.32
C LEU A 338 4.33 -3.06 1.11
N TYR A 339 3.82 -3.32 -0.08
CA TYR A 339 4.44 -2.86 -1.32
C TYR A 339 3.85 -1.49 -1.69
N GLN A 340 4.68 -0.44 -1.61
CA GLN A 340 4.23 0.90 -1.98
C GLN A 340 4.36 1.08 -3.49
N LEU A 341 3.21 1.09 -4.16
CA LEU A 341 3.13 1.30 -5.60
C LEU A 341 3.55 2.73 -5.98
N ASN A 342 4.17 2.85 -7.15
CA ASN A 342 4.63 4.12 -7.70
C ASN A 342 4.27 4.27 -9.18
N PHE A 343 4.42 5.49 -9.70
CA PHE A 343 4.77 5.69 -11.10
C PHE A 343 5.83 6.78 -11.22
N LYS A 344 6.66 6.63 -12.25
CA LYS A 344 7.76 7.55 -12.55
C LYS A 344 7.22 8.84 -13.18
N LYS A 345 7.54 10.02 -12.65
CA LYS A 345 7.26 11.30 -13.31
C LYS A 345 8.54 11.87 -13.89
N ILE A 346 8.43 12.43 -15.09
CA ILE A 346 9.50 13.03 -15.86
C ILE A 346 9.10 14.47 -16.16
N LYS A 347 10.04 15.41 -16.18
CA LYS A 347 9.75 16.76 -16.64
C LYS A 347 9.56 16.81 -18.15
N ARG A 348 8.74 17.77 -18.59
CA ARG A 348 8.57 18.05 -20.02
C ARG A 348 9.89 18.34 -20.75
N GLU A 349 10.80 19.10 -20.13
CA GLU A 349 12.13 19.41 -20.67
C GLU A 349 13.05 18.18 -20.82
N ASP A 350 12.86 17.16 -19.97
CA ASP A 350 13.64 15.92 -19.97
C ASP A 350 13.08 14.87 -20.93
N ASN A 351 11.91 15.11 -21.54
CA ASN A 351 11.27 14.18 -22.47
C ASN A 351 11.82 14.31 -23.91
N ILE A 352 13.13 14.10 -24.07
CA ILE A 352 13.81 14.02 -25.36
C ILE A 352 13.96 12.55 -25.76
N ALA A 353 13.71 12.23 -27.03
CA ALA A 353 13.81 10.87 -27.55
C ALA A 353 15.18 10.25 -27.25
N GLY A 354 15.21 9.26 -26.36
CA GLY A 354 16.42 8.52 -25.95
C GLY A 354 17.09 9.00 -24.65
N THR A 355 16.58 10.04 -23.98
CA THR A 355 17.16 10.54 -22.71
C THR A 355 16.10 10.89 -21.66
N THR A 356 15.19 9.98 -21.34
CA THR A 356 14.22 10.21 -20.27
C THR A 356 14.91 10.17 -18.91
N LYS A 357 15.20 11.33 -18.32
CA LYS A 357 15.64 11.43 -16.92
C LYS A 357 14.43 11.49 -16.01
N PHE A 358 14.28 10.47 -15.17
CA PHE A 358 13.29 10.46 -14.10
C PHE A 358 13.50 11.65 -13.15
N SER A 359 12.40 12.32 -12.79
CA SER A 359 12.44 13.55 -11.99
C SER A 359 11.84 13.36 -10.59
N SER A 360 10.71 12.67 -10.46
CA SER A 360 10.03 12.46 -9.15
C SER A 360 9.01 11.32 -9.20
N TYR A 361 8.59 10.77 -8.05
CA TYR A 361 7.58 9.71 -8.03
C TYR A 361 6.18 10.23 -7.70
N GLY A 362 5.17 9.69 -8.38
CA GLY A 362 3.81 9.60 -7.84
C GLY A 362 3.70 8.34 -6.99
N LEU A 363 3.43 8.46 -5.69
CA LEU A 363 3.46 7.35 -4.74
C LEU A 363 2.08 7.06 -4.17
N GLN A 364 1.71 5.78 -4.08
CA GLN A 364 0.55 5.38 -3.29
C GLN A 364 0.68 5.91 -1.86
N GLN A 365 -0.29 6.70 -1.41
CA GLN A 365 -0.32 7.18 -0.04
C GLN A 365 -0.65 6.04 0.92
N ILE A 366 0.25 5.77 1.87
CA ILE A 366 0.05 4.77 2.92
C ILE A 366 -0.51 5.47 4.16
N THR A 367 -1.79 5.22 4.46
CA THR A 367 -2.53 5.96 5.50
C THR A 367 -2.96 5.03 6.63
N PRO A 368 -2.39 5.16 7.85
CA PRO A 368 -2.80 4.31 8.94
C PRO A 368 -4.28 4.50 9.30
N PHE A 369 -4.92 3.43 9.77
CA PHE A 369 -6.20 3.50 10.46
C PHE A 369 -6.07 4.31 11.76
N GLY A 370 -5.02 4.03 12.52
CA GLY A 370 -4.75 4.70 13.80
C GLY A 370 -3.25 4.85 14.07
N THR A 371 -2.92 5.82 14.90
CA THR A 371 -1.54 6.13 15.29
C THR A 371 -1.44 6.18 16.81
N ILE A 372 -0.53 5.39 17.38
CA ILE A 372 -0.21 5.40 18.81
C ILE A 372 1.15 6.06 19.01
N LYS A 373 1.17 7.19 19.70
CA LYS A 373 2.38 7.90 20.11
C LYS A 373 2.97 7.26 21.37
N ILE A 374 4.24 6.91 21.29
CA ILE A 374 4.98 6.22 22.33
C ILE A 374 5.89 7.22 23.05
N GLN A 375 5.75 7.27 24.38
CA GLN A 375 6.62 8.03 25.28
C GLN A 375 7.32 7.08 26.26
N ASN A 376 8.33 7.57 26.96
CA ASN A 376 9.12 6.76 27.92
C ASN A 376 9.74 5.50 27.29
N LYS A 377 10.27 5.61 26.07
CA LYS A 377 10.81 4.51 25.26
C LYS A 377 11.77 3.59 26.02
N LYS A 378 12.66 4.16 26.85
CA LYS A 378 13.60 3.40 27.69
C LYS A 378 12.89 2.46 28.67
N ARG A 379 11.82 2.93 29.31
CA ARG A 379 11.01 2.12 30.24
C ARG A 379 10.34 0.98 29.48
N ILE A 380 9.72 1.29 28.34
CA ILE A 380 9.04 0.28 27.52
C ILE A 380 10.01 -0.78 27.00
N LEU A 381 11.20 -0.40 26.53
CA LEU A 381 12.23 -1.36 26.13
C LEU A 381 12.61 -2.31 27.26
N LYS A 382 12.71 -1.81 28.50
CA LYS A 382 12.98 -2.65 29.68
C LYS A 382 11.81 -3.61 29.96
N GLU A 383 10.57 -3.12 29.88
CA GLU A 383 9.37 -3.94 30.07
C GLU A 383 9.26 -5.03 28.99
N LEU A 384 9.58 -4.71 27.73
CA LEU A 384 9.64 -5.65 26.61
C LEU A 384 10.77 -6.68 26.77
N ASP A 385 11.95 -6.27 27.21
CA ASP A 385 13.08 -7.19 27.46
C ASP A 385 12.74 -8.22 28.53
N ASN A 386 12.02 -7.82 29.59
CA ASN A 386 11.56 -8.71 30.66
C ASN A 386 10.63 -9.83 30.19
N ILE A 387 9.92 -9.62 29.07
CA ILE A 387 9.04 -10.63 28.46
C ILE A 387 9.64 -11.28 27.21
N GLY A 388 10.92 -11.04 26.94
CA GLY A 388 11.67 -11.67 25.85
C GLY A 388 11.55 -10.98 24.48
N ILE A 389 10.98 -9.79 24.39
CA ILE A 389 10.98 -8.99 23.15
C ILE A 389 12.19 -8.05 23.18
N ASN A 390 13.31 -8.52 22.60
CA ASN A 390 14.58 -7.81 22.62
C ASN A 390 15.42 -8.07 21.36
N LYS A 391 16.54 -7.35 21.24
CA LYS A 391 17.46 -7.41 20.09
C LYS A 391 17.93 -8.83 19.79
N LYS A 392 18.30 -9.60 20.82
CA LYS A 392 18.74 -10.99 20.67
C LYS A 392 17.66 -11.85 20.00
N ASN A 393 16.43 -11.77 20.51
CA ASN A 393 15.32 -12.62 20.07
C ASN A 393 14.63 -12.11 18.80
N LEU A 394 14.84 -10.87 18.37
CA LEU A 394 14.22 -10.32 17.15
C LEU A 394 15.10 -10.44 15.91
N PHE A 395 16.42 -10.41 16.08
CA PHE A 395 17.34 -10.41 14.94
C PHE A 395 18.08 -11.74 14.77
N HIS A 396 18.38 -12.45 15.87
CA HIS A 396 19.02 -13.77 15.90
C HIS A 396 20.37 -13.91 15.17
N ASP A 397 20.89 -12.87 14.52
CA ASP A 397 22.23 -12.85 13.96
C ASP A 397 23.29 -12.69 15.08
N HIS A 398 24.47 -13.27 14.84
CA HIS A 398 25.56 -13.28 15.82
C HIS A 398 25.96 -11.89 16.30
N ASP A 399 25.92 -10.88 15.42
CA ASP A 399 26.29 -9.50 15.76
C ASP A 399 25.25 -8.87 16.70
N SER A 400 23.96 -9.05 16.42
CA SER A 400 22.87 -8.56 17.26
C SER A 400 22.87 -9.22 18.63
N VAL A 401 23.13 -10.53 18.69
CA VAL A 401 23.28 -11.28 19.94
C VAL A 401 24.47 -10.74 20.75
N ALA A 402 25.64 -10.58 20.13
CA ALA A 402 26.82 -10.05 20.78
C ALA A 402 26.59 -8.62 21.31
N LYS A 403 26.03 -7.74 20.48
CA LYS A 403 25.69 -6.36 20.87
C LYS A 403 24.73 -6.34 22.07
N TYR A 404 23.69 -7.18 22.06
CA TYR A 404 22.76 -7.29 23.19
C TYR A 404 23.46 -7.73 24.49
N ILE A 405 24.35 -8.74 24.42
CA ILE A 405 25.08 -9.22 25.60
C ILE A 405 25.98 -8.11 26.16
N ILE A 406 26.69 -7.36 25.30
CA ILE A 406 27.52 -6.23 25.72
C ILE A 406 26.64 -5.17 26.39
N GLU A 407 25.60 -4.67 25.70
CA GLU A 407 24.67 -3.65 26.21
C GLU A 407 24.06 -4.05 27.57
N LYS A 408 23.69 -5.32 27.72
CA LYS A 408 23.11 -5.84 28.97
C LYS A 408 24.10 -5.75 30.12
N ASN A 409 25.35 -6.18 29.92
CA ASN A 409 26.37 -6.19 30.99
C ASN A 409 26.96 -4.80 31.27
N SER A 410 26.97 -3.89 30.28
CA SER A 410 27.42 -2.51 30.48
C SER A 410 26.47 -1.65 31.31
N ASN A 411 25.18 -1.99 31.38
CA ASN A 411 24.18 -1.28 32.19
C ASN A 411 24.06 -1.81 33.63
N PHE A 412 24.88 -2.80 34.02
CA PHE A 412 24.96 -3.33 35.41
C PHE A 412 26.09 -2.70 36.25
N HIS A 413 26.68 -1.61 35.76
CA HIS A 413 27.58 -0.71 36.50
C HIS A 413 27.00 0.70 36.48
#